data_AF-A0A6G0V507-F1
#
_entry.id   AF-A0A6G0V507-F1
#
_cell.length_a   1.000
_cell.length_b   1.000
_cell.length_c   1.000
_cell.angle_alpha   90.00
_cell.angle_beta   90.00
_cell.angle_gamma   90.00
#
_symmetry.space_group_name_H-M   'P 1'
#
loop_
_entity.id
_entity.type
_entity.pdbx_description
1 polymer ?
#
loop_
_entity_poly.entity_id
_entity_poly.type
_entity_poly.pdbx_seq_one_letter_code
_entity_poly.pdbx_strand_id
1 'polypeptide(L)'
;MDVSGYDQRMTPELFVELMRGFFDRGWVVGSSGGMAVLTEDNAWEKVILYSPSSVQKERMMPSDLFVLNQITLELVSRPVNPRIKESACVPIFNLLLNNNEGTNCVIHTHSKFSNLLTQLLHDKNVFEITNQEMIKGVVDGATGKNLKNTDILQVPIIENAEQEYMLLSCSMTFPEASDYDYVYFLPNCTYRYDYDLENPLLSKVSLLIDGPFTFLAAVLSLIGAHYSIKFLRSTGLNKNFTAVFVVACSLILNSPVFFEFEVAPCMSWLHLTTTDHLAPTKMRLSQAYHFLRTVIMMATQTIGPVFTISVITCLTEYKLYTSLQARRRLMESQNRQKSVILLDELKETVSRAVAIFIAVKFLLLRSLPAFFDLYETLHGIESFGTGMSILVRVSDFGVVLNSATNSLAYFGRRQWLENRLKERILKKHVRSSADENEDVAAI
;
A
#
# COMPACT_ATOMS: atom_id res chain seq x y z
N MET A 1 15.30 49.73 23.99
CA MET A 1 14.08 50.00 24.78
C MET A 1 14.08 49.01 25.93
N ASP A 2 13.70 49.43 27.13
CA ASP A 2 13.61 48.54 28.28
C ASP A 2 12.30 47.74 28.18
N VAL A 3 12.39 46.41 28.07
CA VAL A 3 11.25 45.52 27.76
C VAL A 3 10.73 44.81 29.03
N SER A 4 11.21 45.22 30.20
CA SER A 4 11.00 44.57 31.51
C SER A 4 9.60 44.71 32.12
N GLY A 5 8.66 45.38 31.44
CA GLY A 5 7.32 45.69 31.95
C GLY A 5 6.12 45.14 31.17
N TYR A 6 6.35 44.39 30.08
CA TYR A 6 5.28 43.73 29.33
C TYR A 6 5.23 42.24 29.64
N ASP A 7 4.05 41.72 29.94
CA ASP A 7 3.78 40.28 29.88
C ASP A 7 3.94 39.84 28.41
N GLN A 8 5.01 39.09 28.11
CA GLN A 8 5.39 38.74 26.73
C GLN A 8 4.59 37.55 26.18
N ARG A 9 3.65 37.00 26.96
CA ARG A 9 2.83 35.85 26.56
C ARG A 9 1.81 36.24 25.49
N MET A 10 1.54 35.32 24.56
CA MET A 10 0.51 35.52 23.54
C MET A 10 -0.87 35.41 24.19
N THR A 11 -1.64 36.50 24.14
CA THR A 11 -3.06 36.50 24.55
C THR A 11 -3.98 36.24 23.36
N PRO A 12 -5.20 35.72 23.58
CA PRO A 12 -6.24 35.60 22.56
C PRO A 12 -6.55 36.93 21.85
N GLU A 13 -6.48 38.06 22.56
CA GLU A 13 -6.70 39.40 22.03
C GLU A 13 -5.59 39.80 21.05
N LEU A 14 -4.32 39.61 21.44
CA LEU A 14 -3.16 39.90 20.60
C LEU A 14 -3.12 38.98 19.38
N PHE A 15 -3.47 37.70 19.54
CA PHE A 15 -3.60 36.75 18.43
C PHE A 15 -4.57 37.28 17.37
N VAL A 16 -5.75 37.74 17.79
CA VAL A 16 -6.78 38.30 16.89
C VAL A 16 -6.34 39.63 16.26
N GLU A 17 -5.63 40.49 17.01
CA GLU A 17 -5.05 41.72 16.47
C GLU A 17 -4.02 41.45 15.37
N LEU A 18 -3.12 40.48 15.58
CA LEU A 18 -2.15 40.05 14.57
C LEU A 18 -2.83 39.49 13.31
N MET A 19 -3.86 38.64 13.46
CA MET A 19 -4.61 38.10 12.31
C MET A 19 -5.32 39.19 11.50
N ARG A 20 -5.83 40.25 12.15
CA ARG A 20 -6.34 41.46 11.47
C ARG A 20 -5.22 42.20 10.74
N GLY A 21 -4.09 42.42 11.40
CA GLY A 21 -2.91 43.04 10.80
C GLY A 21 -2.35 42.28 9.59
N PHE A 22 -2.45 40.95 9.57
CA PHE A 22 -2.09 40.11 8.41
C PHE A 22 -3.14 40.21 7.29
N PHE A 23 -4.42 40.33 7.61
CA PHE A 23 -5.47 40.55 6.61
C PHE A 23 -5.29 41.89 5.89
N ASP A 24 -5.04 42.96 6.62
CA ASP A 24 -4.82 44.32 6.06
C ASP A 24 -3.59 44.37 5.14
N ARG A 25 -2.58 43.52 5.40
CA ARG A 25 -1.40 43.31 4.53
C ARG A 25 -1.67 42.40 3.33
N GLY A 26 -2.87 41.82 3.22
CA GLY A 26 -3.26 40.92 2.15
C GLY A 26 -2.68 39.50 2.26
N TRP A 27 -2.31 39.05 3.46
CA TRP A 27 -1.66 37.75 3.70
C TRP A 27 -2.64 36.59 3.98
N VAL A 28 -3.82 36.87 4.53
CA VAL A 28 -4.80 35.87 5.01
C VAL A 28 -6.24 36.15 4.51
N VAL A 29 -6.36 36.53 3.24
CA VAL A 29 -7.62 36.97 2.61
C VAL A 29 -8.48 35.76 2.23
N GLY A 30 -9.82 35.89 2.28
CA GLY A 30 -10.73 34.86 1.81
C GLY A 30 -10.79 33.61 2.72
N SER A 31 -10.54 33.78 4.02
CA SER A 31 -10.41 32.70 5.02
C SER A 31 -9.16 31.81 4.86
N SER A 32 -8.30 32.08 3.88
CA SER A 32 -7.01 31.41 3.69
C SER A 32 -6.00 31.80 4.77
N GLY A 33 -4.94 31.01 4.92
CA GLY A 33 -3.89 31.27 5.91
C GLY A 33 -4.32 31.01 7.35
N GLY A 34 -3.38 31.17 8.27
CA GLY A 34 -3.60 30.90 9.69
C GLY A 34 -2.39 31.19 10.54
N MET A 35 -2.55 30.99 11.85
CA MET A 35 -1.46 31.08 12.81
C MET A 35 -1.67 30.01 13.89
N ALA A 36 -0.58 29.51 14.44
CA ALA A 36 -0.57 28.73 15.67
C ALA A 36 0.51 29.24 16.61
N VAL A 37 0.21 29.31 17.90
CA VAL A 37 1.13 29.86 18.91
C VAL A 37 1.17 28.97 20.13
N LEU A 38 2.36 28.52 20.50
CA LEU A 38 2.65 27.87 21.77
C LEU A 38 2.88 28.94 22.84
N THR A 39 2.00 28.98 23.83
CA THR A 39 1.99 29.95 24.94
C THR A 39 1.71 29.24 26.26
N GLU A 40 1.76 29.98 27.36
CA GLU A 40 1.37 29.50 28.69
C GLU A 40 0.02 30.11 29.06
N ASP A 41 -0.88 29.30 29.61
CA ASP A 41 -2.20 29.74 30.04
C ASP A 41 -2.16 30.45 31.41
N ASN A 42 -3.34 30.78 31.95
CA ASN A 42 -3.44 31.44 33.26
C ASN A 42 -3.04 30.56 34.45
N ALA A 43 -2.96 29.23 34.27
CA ALA A 43 -2.50 28.26 35.25
C ALA A 43 -1.01 27.88 35.07
N TRP A 44 -0.31 28.49 34.11
CA TRP A 44 1.06 28.16 33.69
C TRP A 44 1.20 26.79 33.00
N GLU A 45 0.11 26.28 32.42
CA GLU A 45 0.15 25.11 31.55
C GLU A 45 0.48 25.51 30.10
N LYS A 46 1.30 24.71 29.42
CA LYS A 46 1.64 24.94 28.01
C LYS A 46 0.45 24.59 27.11
N VAL A 47 -0.03 25.58 26.38
CA VAL A 47 -1.17 25.45 25.47
C VAL A 47 -0.83 25.99 24.08
N ILE A 48 -1.43 25.38 23.06
CA ILE A 48 -1.33 25.85 21.68
C ILE A 48 -2.66 26.49 21.29
N LEU A 49 -2.59 27.75 20.84
CA LEU A 49 -3.71 28.51 20.26
C LEU A 49 -3.71 28.33 18.74
N TYR A 50 -4.85 28.01 18.13
CA TYR A 50 -4.99 27.90 16.67
C TYR A 50 -6.08 28.81 16.10
N SER A 51 -5.78 29.37 14.93
CA SER A 51 -6.78 30.07 14.11
C SER A 51 -7.81 29.08 13.51
N PRO A 52 -9.12 29.37 13.55
CA PRO A 52 -10.15 28.53 12.92
C PRO A 52 -10.10 28.54 11.38
N SER A 53 -10.48 27.42 10.74
CA SER A 53 -10.54 27.33 9.27
C SER A 53 -11.64 28.21 8.68
N SER A 54 -12.84 28.15 9.26
CA SER A 54 -14.10 28.58 8.63
C SER A 54 -14.55 29.99 9.01
N VAL A 55 -13.63 30.85 9.48
CA VAL A 55 -13.93 32.22 9.94
C VAL A 55 -13.09 33.21 9.14
N GLN A 56 -13.76 34.28 8.71
CA GLN A 56 -13.16 35.52 8.18
C GLN A 56 -12.11 36.04 9.18
N LYS A 57 -10.82 35.96 8.80
CA LYS A 57 -9.68 36.14 9.72
C LYS A 57 -9.64 37.55 10.32
N GLU A 58 -10.15 38.54 9.59
CA GLU A 58 -10.33 39.93 10.01
C GLU A 58 -11.46 40.13 11.03
N ARG A 59 -12.44 39.21 11.05
CA ARG A 59 -13.63 39.26 11.93
C ARG A 59 -13.58 38.27 13.08
N MET A 60 -12.48 37.54 13.21
CA MET A 60 -12.23 36.61 14.32
C MET A 60 -12.37 37.31 15.66
N MET A 61 -12.91 36.60 16.64
CA MET A 61 -12.99 36.99 18.05
C MET A 61 -12.14 36.04 18.90
N PRO A 62 -11.70 36.44 20.11
CA PRO A 62 -10.98 35.55 21.03
C PRO A 62 -11.69 34.21 21.31
N SER A 63 -13.03 34.23 21.31
CA SER A 63 -13.89 33.05 21.49
C SER A 63 -13.93 32.09 20.29
N ASP A 64 -13.32 32.45 19.15
CA ASP A 64 -13.28 31.64 17.94
C ASP A 64 -11.96 30.84 17.79
N LEU A 65 -11.05 30.96 18.75
CA LEU A 65 -9.81 30.20 18.80
C LEU A 65 -10.05 28.77 19.32
N PHE A 66 -9.22 27.84 18.85
CA PHE A 66 -9.08 26.51 19.45
C PHE A 66 -7.89 26.52 20.41
N VAL A 67 -8.01 25.84 21.55
CA VAL A 67 -6.98 25.74 22.58
C VAL A 67 -6.72 24.28 22.89
N LEU A 68 -5.50 23.81 22.63
CA LEU A 68 -5.05 22.44 22.92
C LEU A 68 -4.00 22.47 24.04
N ASN A 69 -4.05 21.55 24.99
CA ASN A 69 -2.97 21.36 25.96
C ASN A 69 -1.81 20.63 25.25
N GLN A 70 -0.59 21.18 25.32
CA GLN A 70 0.56 20.61 24.60
C GLN A 70 0.96 19.22 25.13
N ILE A 71 0.74 18.96 26.42
CA ILE A 71 1.19 17.74 27.11
C ILE A 71 0.17 16.61 26.95
N THR A 72 -1.12 16.88 27.20
CA THR A 72 -2.16 15.86 27.10
C THR A 72 -2.67 15.66 25.67
N LEU A 73 -2.41 16.62 24.77
CA LEU A 73 -2.97 16.70 23.43
C LEU A 73 -4.52 16.72 23.43
N GLU A 74 -5.12 17.14 24.54
CA GLU A 74 -6.57 17.30 24.67
C GLU A 74 -7.01 18.74 24.35
N LEU A 75 -8.19 18.86 23.74
CA LEU A 75 -8.78 20.15 23.38
C LEU A 75 -9.44 20.80 24.61
N VAL A 76 -8.73 21.76 25.22
CA VAL A 76 -9.15 22.53 26.40
C VAL A 76 -10.34 23.43 26.09
N SER A 77 -10.34 24.08 24.91
CA SER A 77 -11.40 24.98 24.50
C SER A 77 -11.61 24.98 22.99
N ARG A 78 -12.86 25.24 22.59
CA ARG A 78 -13.30 25.32 21.20
C ARG A 78 -14.35 26.41 21.02
N PRO A 79 -14.58 26.90 19.79
CA PRO A 79 -15.62 27.88 19.52
C PRO A 79 -17.02 27.39 19.90
N VAL A 80 -17.83 28.30 20.45
CA VAL A 80 -19.22 28.01 20.88
C VAL A 80 -20.09 27.53 19.72
N ASN A 81 -19.81 27.98 18.49
CA ASN A 81 -20.53 27.57 17.30
C ASN A 81 -19.93 26.25 16.75
N PRO A 82 -20.66 25.11 16.82
CA PRO A 82 -20.13 23.80 16.42
C PRO A 82 -19.95 23.64 14.91
N ARG A 83 -20.30 24.64 14.10
CA ARG A 83 -20.00 24.68 12.66
C ARG A 83 -18.59 25.17 12.35
N ILE A 84 -17.93 25.85 13.29
CA ILE A 84 -16.54 26.26 13.15
C ILE A 84 -15.66 25.04 13.39
N LYS A 85 -14.75 24.77 12.45
CA LYS A 85 -13.79 23.67 12.52
C LYS A 85 -12.37 24.19 12.68
N GLU A 86 -11.53 23.33 13.25
CA GLU A 86 -10.07 23.47 13.29
C GLU A 86 -9.49 23.68 11.89
N SER A 87 -8.32 24.33 11.80
CA SER A 87 -7.63 24.50 10.53
C SER A 87 -7.17 23.16 9.97
N ALA A 88 -7.27 22.98 8.65
CA ALA A 88 -6.64 21.86 7.96
C ALA A 88 -5.10 21.89 8.15
N CYS A 89 -4.52 23.05 8.44
CA CYS A 89 -3.10 23.23 8.75
C CYS A 89 -2.69 22.80 10.17
N VAL A 90 -3.63 22.43 11.07
CA VAL A 90 -3.30 22.05 12.48
C VAL A 90 -2.22 20.97 12.58
N PRO A 91 -2.23 19.88 11.78
CA PRO A 91 -1.16 18.90 11.79
C PRO A 91 0.21 19.49 11.43
N ILE A 92 0.29 20.43 10.50
CA ILE A 92 1.55 21.07 10.07
C ILE A 92 2.05 22.01 11.17
N PHE A 93 1.13 22.77 11.78
CA PHE A 93 1.45 23.61 12.94
C PHE A 93 1.99 22.80 14.12
N ASN A 94 1.37 21.66 14.44
CA ASN A 94 1.83 20.79 15.52
C ASN A 94 3.21 20.21 15.22
N LEU A 95 3.47 19.84 13.97
CA LEU A 95 4.76 19.33 13.55
C LEU A 95 5.87 20.37 13.73
N LEU A 96 5.65 21.60 13.24
CA LEU A 96 6.63 22.69 13.35
C LEU A 96 6.84 23.16 14.79
N LEU A 97 5.77 23.30 15.59
CA LEU A 97 5.85 23.74 16.99
C LEU A 97 6.50 22.70 17.92
N ASN A 98 6.38 21.40 17.62
CA ASN A 98 6.91 20.34 18.50
C ASN A 98 8.30 19.83 18.07
N ASN A 99 8.68 19.94 16.79
CA ASN A 99 9.96 19.43 16.31
C ASN A 99 11.09 20.48 16.28
N ASN A 100 10.77 21.78 16.22
CA ASN A 100 11.76 22.83 16.14
C ASN A 100 11.92 23.52 17.51
N GLU A 101 12.99 23.17 18.25
CA GLU A 101 13.28 23.78 19.55
C GLU A 101 13.37 25.31 19.43
N GLY A 102 12.64 26.04 20.29
CA GLY A 102 12.55 27.50 20.25
C GLY A 102 11.47 28.09 19.32
N THR A 103 10.75 27.25 18.55
CA THR A 103 9.63 27.72 17.72
C THR A 103 8.36 27.86 18.54
N ASN A 104 8.03 29.10 18.92
CA ASN A 104 6.82 29.42 19.69
C ASN A 104 5.63 29.88 18.82
N CYS A 105 5.85 30.24 17.55
CA CYS A 105 4.81 30.77 16.67
C CYS A 105 5.03 30.30 15.23
N VAL A 106 3.97 29.88 14.55
CA VAL A 106 3.97 29.51 13.14
C VAL A 106 2.91 30.33 12.42
N ILE A 107 3.30 31.02 11.35
CA ILE A 107 2.42 31.88 10.54
C ILE A 107 2.34 31.32 9.13
N HIS A 108 1.12 31.04 8.67
CA HIS A 108 0.85 30.52 7.34
C HIS A 108 0.07 31.57 6.52
N THR A 109 0.58 31.91 5.33
CA THR A 109 0.03 32.98 4.48
C THR A 109 -0.21 32.51 3.04
N HIS A 110 -1.20 33.12 2.39
CA HIS A 110 -1.41 33.05 0.94
C HIS A 110 -1.23 34.45 0.33
N SER A 111 -0.09 35.08 0.62
CA SER A 111 0.17 36.41 0.08
C SER A 111 0.20 36.36 -1.46
N LYS A 112 -0.29 37.42 -2.12
CA LYS A 112 -0.25 37.52 -3.59
C LYS A 112 1.18 37.41 -4.14
N PHE A 113 2.17 37.87 -3.38
CA PHE A 113 3.59 37.79 -3.76
C PHE A 113 4.11 36.35 -3.66
N SER A 114 3.75 35.61 -2.60
CA SER A 114 4.07 34.19 -2.44
C SER A 114 3.51 33.37 -3.61
N ASN A 115 2.23 33.54 -3.91
CA ASN A 115 1.55 32.83 -5.00
C ASN A 115 2.12 33.19 -6.38
N LEU A 116 2.49 34.45 -6.61
CA LEU A 116 3.13 34.86 -7.86
C LEU A 116 4.56 34.30 -7.97
N LEU A 117 5.32 34.31 -6.88
CA LEU A 117 6.69 33.84 -6.84
C LEU A 117 6.79 32.34 -7.15
N THR A 118 5.94 31.51 -6.53
CA THR A 118 5.92 30.07 -6.82
C THR A 118 5.49 29.76 -8.25
N GLN A 119 4.54 30.50 -8.82
CA GLN A 119 4.15 30.35 -10.23
C GLN A 119 5.26 30.78 -11.22
N LEU A 120 6.01 31.84 -10.90
CA LEU A 120 7.18 32.26 -11.70
C LEU A 120 8.35 31.28 -11.60
N LEU A 121 8.40 30.47 -10.54
CA LEU A 121 9.46 29.52 -10.23
C LEU A 121 8.99 28.06 -10.30
N HIS A 122 7.94 27.75 -11.08
CA HIS A 122 7.34 26.40 -11.17
C HIS A 122 8.30 25.28 -11.60
N ASP A 123 9.40 25.62 -12.29
CA ASP A 123 10.46 24.67 -12.65
C ASP A 123 11.59 24.57 -11.58
N LYS A 124 11.41 25.16 -10.38
CA LYS A 124 12.43 25.24 -9.33
C LYS A 124 11.90 24.88 -7.94
N ASN A 125 12.72 24.12 -7.21
CA ASN A 125 12.43 23.68 -5.85
C ASN A 125 12.99 24.63 -4.76
N VAL A 126 13.59 25.76 -5.14
CA VAL A 126 14.17 26.75 -4.22
C VAL A 126 14.04 28.16 -4.81
N PHE A 127 13.61 29.10 -3.98
CA PHE A 127 13.77 30.53 -4.21
C PHE A 127 15.10 31.00 -3.61
N GLU A 128 15.89 31.75 -4.37
CA GLU A 128 17.18 32.27 -3.92
C GLU A 128 17.23 33.78 -4.10
N ILE A 129 17.67 34.51 -3.07
CA ILE A 129 17.87 35.97 -3.13
C ILE A 129 19.08 36.40 -2.30
N THR A 130 19.78 37.43 -2.76
CA THR A 130 20.97 37.99 -2.10
C THR A 130 21.08 39.49 -2.38
N ASN A 131 22.00 40.17 -1.70
CA ASN A 131 22.23 41.62 -1.79
C ASN A 131 20.99 42.46 -1.46
N GLN A 132 20.22 42.05 -0.44
CA GLN A 132 19.04 42.76 0.05
C GLN A 132 19.15 43.05 1.54
N GLU A 133 18.85 44.28 1.95
CA GLU A 133 18.92 44.69 3.37
C GLU A 133 17.93 43.91 4.25
N MET A 134 16.79 43.50 3.69
CA MET A 134 15.75 42.72 4.38
C MET A 134 16.22 41.32 4.80
N ILE A 135 17.26 40.75 4.19
CA ILE A 135 17.81 39.43 4.55
C ILE A 135 18.30 39.44 6.01
N LYS A 136 18.74 40.59 6.53
CA LYS A 136 19.15 40.76 7.93
C LYS A 136 18.03 40.56 8.96
N GLY A 137 16.78 40.46 8.51
CA GLY A 137 15.64 40.11 9.36
C GLY A 137 15.46 38.60 9.57
N VAL A 138 16.13 37.76 8.78
CA VAL A 138 16.07 36.28 8.88
C VAL A 138 17.19 35.76 9.76
N VAL A 139 16.87 34.79 10.62
CA VAL A 139 17.85 34.10 11.47
C VAL A 139 18.25 32.79 10.80
N ASP A 140 19.55 32.57 10.63
CA ASP A 140 20.12 31.26 10.31
C ASP A 140 20.04 30.41 11.59
N GLY A 141 19.24 29.35 11.55
CA GLY A 141 18.99 28.48 12.70
C GLY A 141 20.12 27.50 13.05
N ALA A 142 21.07 27.21 12.15
CA ALA A 142 22.27 26.44 12.50
C ALA A 142 23.24 27.27 13.33
N THR A 143 23.39 28.56 13.00
CA THR A 143 24.31 29.45 13.71
C THR A 143 23.66 30.33 14.78
N GLY A 144 22.32 30.37 14.82
CA GLY A 144 21.52 31.20 15.72
C GLY A 144 21.72 32.70 15.51
N LYS A 145 22.10 33.12 14.29
CA LYS A 145 22.50 34.50 13.99
C LYS A 145 21.73 35.04 12.80
N ASN A 146 21.47 36.34 12.80
CA ASN A 146 20.92 37.02 11.63
C ASN A 146 21.87 36.89 10.43
N LEU A 147 21.31 36.56 9.27
CA LEU A 147 22.01 36.61 7.99
C LEU A 147 22.49 38.05 7.70
N LYS A 148 23.50 38.20 6.84
CA LYS A 148 23.94 39.49 6.31
C LYS A 148 23.23 39.78 5.00
N ASN A 149 23.19 41.05 4.62
CA ASN A 149 22.64 41.47 3.34
C ASN A 149 23.36 40.87 2.12
N THR A 150 24.64 40.48 2.26
CA THR A 150 25.46 39.79 1.25
C THR A 150 25.27 38.28 1.19
N ASP A 151 24.62 37.69 2.19
CA ASP A 151 24.46 36.24 2.24
C ASP A 151 23.34 35.82 1.25
N ILE A 152 23.25 34.53 0.93
CA ILE A 152 22.21 34.00 0.04
C ILE A 152 21.10 33.43 0.91
N LEU A 153 19.95 34.09 0.92
CA LEU A 153 18.73 33.54 1.49
C LEU A 153 18.14 32.54 0.49
N GLN A 154 18.14 31.27 0.89
CA GLN A 154 17.42 30.20 0.20
C GLN A 154 16.09 29.95 0.93
N VAL A 155 15.01 29.75 0.18
CA VAL A 155 13.70 29.34 0.72
C VAL A 155 13.20 28.16 -0.12
N PRO A 156 12.96 26.98 0.48
CA PRO A 156 12.48 25.81 -0.26
C PRO A 156 11.08 26.06 -0.83
N ILE A 157 10.91 25.75 -2.12
CA ILE A 157 9.63 25.69 -2.82
C ILE A 157 9.32 24.22 -3.05
N ILE A 158 8.13 23.79 -2.66
CA ILE A 158 7.75 22.39 -2.75
C ILE A 158 6.21 22.34 -3.00
N GLU A 159 5.75 21.55 -3.99
CA GLU A 159 4.44 21.69 -4.68
C GLU A 159 3.17 21.32 -3.90
N ASN A 160 2.23 22.25 -3.89
CA ASN A 160 0.89 22.13 -3.31
C ASN A 160 0.15 20.80 -3.61
N ALA A 161 -0.30 20.11 -2.57
CA ALA A 161 -1.20 18.95 -2.65
C ALA A 161 -2.68 19.35 -2.49
N GLU A 162 -3.59 18.41 -2.77
CA GLU A 162 -5.05 18.61 -2.60
C GLU A 162 -5.49 18.69 -1.13
N GLN A 163 -4.70 18.13 -0.20
CA GLN A 163 -5.03 18.04 1.23
C GLN A 163 -3.80 18.29 2.10
N GLU A 164 -3.93 19.16 3.11
CA GLU A 164 -2.84 19.63 3.99
C GLU A 164 -2.07 18.49 4.69
N TYR A 165 -2.70 17.38 5.07
CA TYR A 165 -1.98 16.30 5.75
C TYR A 165 -0.94 15.60 4.84
N MET A 166 -1.11 15.65 3.52
CA MET A 166 -0.13 15.10 2.57
C MET A 166 1.21 15.86 2.65
N LEU A 167 1.13 17.14 3.04
CA LEU A 167 2.25 18.06 3.17
C LEU A 167 3.16 17.73 4.37
N LEU A 168 2.63 17.07 5.41
CA LEU A 168 3.38 16.66 6.62
C LEU A 168 4.59 15.78 6.30
N SER A 169 4.42 14.92 5.30
CA SER A 169 5.46 14.00 4.83
C SER A 169 6.66 14.74 4.23
N CYS A 170 6.45 16.00 3.82
CA CYS A 170 7.40 16.90 3.17
C CYS A 170 8.04 17.86 4.18
N SER A 171 7.28 18.28 5.20
CA SER A 171 7.75 19.15 6.27
C SER A 171 8.91 18.53 7.06
N MET A 172 8.96 17.20 7.17
CA MET A 172 10.05 16.47 7.82
C MET A 172 11.30 16.35 6.93
N THR A 173 11.21 16.58 5.62
CA THR A 173 12.24 16.20 4.62
C THR A 173 13.46 17.12 4.59
N PHE A 174 13.45 18.19 5.38
CA PHE A 174 14.57 19.12 5.53
C PHE A 174 15.07 19.06 6.98
N PRO A 175 15.99 18.13 7.33
CA PRO A 175 16.69 18.20 8.61
C PRO A 175 17.61 19.44 8.73
N GLU A 176 17.89 20.12 7.60
CA GLU A 176 18.52 21.46 7.54
C GLU A 176 17.48 22.61 7.56
N ALA A 177 16.17 22.34 7.63
CA ALA A 177 15.15 23.38 7.91
C ALA A 177 15.00 23.67 9.42
N SER A 178 15.92 23.17 10.25
CA SER A 178 16.32 23.91 11.46
C SER A 178 16.78 25.33 11.11
N ASP A 179 17.30 25.55 9.90
CA ASP A 179 18.06 26.75 9.56
C ASP A 179 17.21 27.82 8.83
N TYR A 180 15.95 27.51 8.50
CA TYR A 180 15.11 28.32 7.60
C TYR A 180 13.67 28.52 8.14
N ASP A 181 13.29 29.77 8.39
CA ASP A 181 11.97 30.21 8.89
C ASP A 181 10.76 29.92 7.95
N TYR A 182 10.95 29.34 6.76
CA TYR A 182 9.94 29.28 5.68
C TYR A 182 9.96 27.96 4.90
N VAL A 183 8.80 27.31 4.77
CA VAL A 183 8.66 26.00 4.09
C VAL A 183 7.33 25.89 3.31
N TYR A 184 7.38 25.26 2.13
CA TYR A 184 6.23 24.72 1.37
C TYR A 184 6.42 23.18 1.21
N PHE A 185 5.64 22.39 0.45
CA PHE A 185 5.60 20.92 0.70
C PHE A 185 5.23 20.04 -0.54
N LEU A 186 6.09 19.06 -0.93
CA LEU A 186 6.03 18.11 -2.10
C LEU A 186 6.44 16.70 -1.60
N PRO A 187 5.85 15.56 -2.04
CA PRO A 187 5.64 14.40 -1.18
C PRO A 187 6.84 13.45 -0.99
N ASN A 188 6.75 12.72 0.11
CA ASN A 188 7.60 11.60 0.52
C ASN A 188 7.41 10.34 -0.36
N CYS A 189 8.46 9.53 -0.51
CA CYS A 189 8.46 8.17 -1.09
C CYS A 189 7.59 7.12 -0.35
N THR A 190 6.58 7.51 0.43
CA THR A 190 5.78 6.61 1.28
C THR A 190 4.68 5.90 0.49
N TYR A 191 5.04 4.83 -0.24
CA TYR A 191 4.06 3.91 -0.82
C TYR A 191 4.36 2.41 -0.71
N ARG A 192 5.48 1.98 -0.13
CA ARG A 192 5.77 0.52 -0.07
C ARG A 192 6.62 -0.01 1.08
N TYR A 193 7.56 0.77 1.62
CA TYR A 193 8.38 0.33 2.74
C TYR A 193 8.57 1.49 3.71
N ASP A 194 7.66 1.61 4.66
CA ASP A 194 7.99 2.34 5.88
C ASP A 194 8.94 1.48 6.72
N TYR A 195 9.97 2.11 7.28
CA TYR A 195 10.78 1.49 8.31
C TYR A 195 10.17 1.88 9.65
N ASP A 196 9.02 1.26 9.95
CA ASP A 196 8.29 1.42 11.20
C ASP A 196 9.25 1.28 12.40
N LEU A 197 9.58 2.41 13.00
CA LEU A 197 10.52 2.51 14.12
C LEU A 197 9.95 1.87 15.40
N GLU A 198 8.62 1.76 15.51
CA GLU A 198 7.97 1.07 16.62
C GLU A 198 7.99 -0.45 16.43
N ASN A 199 7.86 -0.94 15.19
CA ASN A 199 7.80 -2.37 14.86
C ASN A 199 8.78 -2.82 13.76
N PRO A 200 10.11 -2.78 13.99
CA PRO A 200 11.13 -3.13 12.98
C PRO A 200 11.08 -4.59 12.49
N LEU A 201 10.37 -5.48 13.21
CA LEU A 201 10.15 -6.87 12.79
C LEU A 201 9.14 -6.97 11.63
N LEU A 202 8.18 -6.05 11.57
CA LEU A 202 7.10 -6.00 10.58
C LEU A 202 7.62 -5.60 9.19
N SER A 203 8.50 -4.58 9.15
CA SER A 203 9.18 -4.14 7.94
C SER A 203 10.11 -5.25 7.37
N LYS A 204 10.85 -5.95 8.23
CA LYS A 204 11.70 -7.10 7.84
C LYS A 204 10.92 -8.28 7.25
N VAL A 205 9.76 -8.63 7.82
CA VAL A 205 8.88 -9.68 7.26
C VAL A 205 8.36 -9.27 5.88
N SER A 206 7.97 -8.01 5.71
CA SER A 206 7.46 -7.49 4.43
C SER A 206 8.53 -7.54 3.33
N LEU A 207 9.76 -7.12 3.64
CA LEU A 207 10.92 -7.20 2.74
C LEU A 207 11.27 -8.65 2.34
N LEU A 208 11.12 -9.62 3.25
CA LEU A 208 11.34 -11.05 2.97
C LEU A 208 10.29 -11.64 2.02
N ILE A 209 9.02 -11.23 2.17
CA ILE A 209 7.92 -11.67 1.30
C ILE A 209 8.09 -11.08 -0.10
N ASP A 210 8.21 -9.75 -0.20
CA ASP A 210 8.25 -9.04 -1.49
C ASP A 210 9.54 -9.31 -2.28
N GLY A 211 10.66 -9.55 -1.58
CA GLY A 211 11.95 -9.87 -2.18
C GLY A 211 12.14 -11.36 -2.47
N PRO A 212 12.95 -12.09 -1.67
CA PRO A 212 13.45 -13.42 -2.02
C PRO A 212 12.35 -14.49 -2.18
N PHE A 213 11.26 -14.42 -1.40
CA PHE A 213 10.18 -15.41 -1.50
C PHE A 213 9.35 -15.23 -2.76
N THR A 214 8.94 -14.01 -3.09
CA THR A 214 8.21 -13.73 -4.34
C THR A 214 9.08 -13.98 -5.57
N PHE A 215 10.38 -13.64 -5.54
CA PHE A 215 11.32 -14.00 -6.60
C PHE A 215 11.43 -15.52 -6.83
N LEU A 216 11.64 -16.29 -5.76
CA LEU A 216 11.71 -17.75 -5.85
C LEU A 216 10.40 -18.36 -6.39
N ALA A 217 9.24 -17.86 -5.94
CA ALA A 217 7.94 -18.28 -6.42
C ALA A 217 7.76 -17.95 -7.91
N ALA A 218 8.21 -16.78 -8.37
CA ALA A 218 8.16 -16.38 -9.78
C ALA A 218 9.02 -17.31 -10.66
N VAL A 219 10.25 -17.63 -10.24
CA VAL A 219 11.13 -18.59 -10.95
C VAL A 219 10.48 -19.98 -11.05
N LEU A 220 9.89 -20.47 -9.96
CA LEU A 220 9.15 -21.74 -9.96
C LEU A 220 7.90 -21.70 -10.87
N SER A 221 7.22 -20.55 -10.95
CA SER A 221 6.10 -20.33 -11.88
C SER A 221 6.55 -20.37 -13.34
N LEU A 222 7.70 -19.80 -13.70
CA LEU A 222 8.27 -19.88 -15.05
C LEU A 222 8.65 -21.31 -15.44
N ILE A 223 9.32 -22.04 -14.54
CA ILE A 223 9.61 -23.48 -14.72
C ILE A 223 8.30 -24.26 -14.95
N GLY A 224 7.27 -23.93 -14.16
CA GLY A 224 5.96 -24.55 -14.29
C GLY A 224 5.25 -24.28 -15.62
N ALA A 225 5.26 -23.03 -16.07
CA ALA A 225 4.72 -22.63 -17.37
C ALA A 225 5.42 -23.38 -18.52
N HIS A 226 6.74 -23.56 -18.46
CA HIS A 226 7.49 -24.33 -19.46
C HIS A 226 6.98 -25.78 -19.57
N TYR A 227 6.79 -26.50 -18.45
CA TYR A 227 6.23 -27.85 -18.47
C TYR A 227 4.80 -27.89 -19.02
N SER A 228 3.98 -26.92 -18.63
CA SER A 228 2.59 -26.80 -19.07
C SER A 228 2.48 -26.57 -20.59
N ILE A 229 3.32 -25.69 -21.16
CA ILE A 229 3.41 -25.44 -22.61
C ILE A 229 3.88 -26.70 -23.35
N LYS A 230 4.91 -27.39 -22.83
CA LYS A 230 5.41 -28.65 -23.41
C LYS A 230 4.33 -29.74 -23.43
N PHE A 231 3.52 -29.84 -22.37
CA PHE A 231 2.37 -30.74 -22.32
C PHE A 231 1.29 -30.36 -23.34
N LEU A 232 0.86 -29.09 -23.40
CA LEU A 232 -0.15 -28.62 -24.36
C LEU A 232 0.28 -28.81 -25.83
N ARG A 233 1.57 -28.71 -26.12
CA ARG A 233 2.13 -29.04 -27.43
C ARG A 233 2.06 -30.55 -27.72
N SER A 234 2.26 -31.40 -26.71
CA SER A 234 2.21 -32.86 -26.86
C SER A 234 0.80 -33.42 -27.03
N THR A 235 -0.23 -32.76 -26.49
CA THR A 235 -1.64 -33.21 -26.59
C THR A 235 -2.34 -32.78 -27.87
N GLY A 236 -1.67 -32.07 -28.78
CA GLY A 236 -2.22 -31.67 -30.08
C GLY A 236 -3.29 -30.57 -30.03
N LEU A 237 -3.62 -30.04 -28.85
CA LEU A 237 -4.62 -28.97 -28.66
C LEU A 237 -4.29 -27.67 -29.42
N ASN A 238 -3.03 -27.47 -29.82
CA ASN A 238 -2.60 -26.24 -30.48
C ASN A 238 -2.91 -26.18 -31.99
N LYS A 239 -3.68 -27.14 -32.56
CA LYS A 239 -4.08 -27.12 -33.99
C LYS A 239 -4.88 -25.87 -34.40
N ASN A 240 -5.59 -25.24 -33.47
CA ASN A 240 -6.53 -24.14 -33.74
C ASN A 240 -6.08 -22.79 -33.14
N PHE A 241 -4.79 -22.61 -32.83
CA PHE A 241 -4.23 -21.41 -32.17
C PHE A 241 -4.87 -21.00 -30.83
N THR A 242 -5.73 -21.83 -30.24
CA THR A 242 -6.52 -21.50 -29.03
C THR A 242 -5.65 -21.08 -27.85
N ALA A 243 -4.49 -21.71 -27.65
CA ALA A 243 -3.55 -21.32 -26.61
C ALA A 243 -2.94 -19.92 -26.84
N VAL A 244 -2.65 -19.57 -28.10
CA VAL A 244 -2.13 -18.24 -28.48
C VAL A 244 -3.19 -17.17 -28.23
N PHE A 245 -4.44 -17.44 -28.61
CA PHE A 245 -5.57 -16.53 -28.37
C PHE A 245 -5.78 -16.27 -26.87
N VAL A 246 -5.81 -17.33 -26.04
CA VAL A 246 -5.95 -17.18 -24.57
C VAL A 246 -4.81 -16.36 -23.96
N VAL A 247 -3.56 -16.56 -24.40
CA VAL A 247 -2.42 -15.75 -23.95
C VAL A 247 -2.56 -14.29 -24.40
N ALA A 248 -2.95 -14.03 -25.65
CA ALA A 248 -3.16 -12.67 -26.15
C ALA A 248 -4.28 -11.93 -25.38
N CYS A 249 -5.42 -12.58 -25.15
CA CYS A 249 -6.49 -12.02 -24.31
C CYS A 249 -6.02 -11.75 -22.88
N SER A 250 -5.23 -12.64 -22.28
CA SER A 250 -4.66 -12.43 -20.94
C SER A 250 -3.73 -11.21 -20.89
N LEU A 251 -2.87 -11.02 -21.90
CA LEU A 251 -2.00 -9.85 -22.00
C LEU A 251 -2.82 -8.55 -22.16
N ILE A 252 -3.85 -8.55 -23.00
CA ILE A 252 -4.72 -7.38 -23.20
C ILE A 252 -5.49 -7.03 -21.91
N LEU A 253 -6.03 -8.02 -21.20
CA LEU A 253 -6.78 -7.81 -19.96
C LEU A 253 -5.93 -7.28 -18.81
N ASN A 254 -4.63 -7.59 -18.80
CA ASN A 254 -3.69 -7.13 -17.75
C ASN A 254 -2.86 -5.91 -18.18
N SER A 255 -2.90 -5.49 -19.45
CA SER A 255 -2.14 -4.32 -19.92
C SER A 255 -2.47 -3.00 -19.21
N PRO A 256 -3.70 -2.74 -18.68
CA PRO A 256 -3.98 -1.52 -17.93
C PRO A 256 -3.08 -1.31 -16.70
N VAL A 257 -2.61 -2.38 -16.07
CA VAL A 257 -1.76 -2.34 -14.87
C VAL A 257 -0.47 -1.55 -15.09
N PHE A 258 0.08 -1.55 -16.32
CA PHE A 258 1.27 -0.77 -16.67
C PHE A 258 1.04 0.75 -16.73
N PHE A 259 -0.21 1.20 -16.71
CA PHE A 259 -0.61 2.61 -16.76
C PHE A 259 -1.31 3.08 -15.46
N GLU A 260 -1.50 2.18 -14.49
CA GLU A 260 -2.05 2.50 -13.17
C GLU A 260 -1.07 3.26 -12.27
N PHE A 261 0.23 3.07 -12.50
CA PHE A 261 1.28 3.71 -11.73
C PHE A 261 2.31 4.34 -12.67
N GLU A 262 2.76 5.53 -12.31
CA GLU A 262 3.90 6.19 -12.95
C GLU A 262 5.07 6.27 -11.96
N VAL A 263 6.28 6.38 -12.50
CA VAL A 263 7.47 6.62 -11.68
C VAL A 263 7.59 8.11 -11.46
N ALA A 264 7.50 8.53 -10.22
CA ALA A 264 7.64 9.92 -9.81
C ALA A 264 8.88 10.08 -8.90
N PRO A 265 9.64 11.19 -9.03
CA PRO A 265 10.76 11.47 -8.15
C PRO A 265 10.28 11.77 -6.73
N CYS A 266 11.07 11.37 -5.73
CA CYS A 266 10.83 11.59 -4.31
C CYS A 266 12.18 11.53 -3.53
N MET A 267 12.23 11.93 -2.27
CA MET A 267 13.50 11.97 -1.51
C MET A 267 13.73 10.73 -0.63
N SER A 268 14.90 10.10 -0.72
CA SER A 268 15.28 8.98 0.14
C SER A 268 15.93 9.44 1.45
N TRP A 269 15.19 9.29 2.54
CA TRP A 269 15.59 9.64 3.92
C TRP A 269 16.92 9.05 4.39
N LEU A 270 17.25 7.82 3.98
CA LEU A 270 18.45 7.11 4.42
C LEU A 270 19.73 7.59 3.70
N HIS A 271 19.57 8.24 2.55
CA HIS A 271 20.67 8.57 1.65
C HIS A 271 20.76 10.05 1.26
N LEU A 272 19.76 10.86 1.59
CA LEU A 272 19.61 12.26 1.17
C LEU A 272 19.77 12.43 -0.35
N THR A 273 19.24 11.46 -1.12
CA THR A 273 19.26 11.46 -2.58
C THR A 273 17.85 11.38 -3.13
N THR A 274 17.63 12.07 -4.25
CA THR A 274 16.42 11.88 -5.06
C THR A 274 16.39 10.45 -5.57
N THR A 275 15.29 9.78 -5.31
CA THR A 275 14.98 8.40 -5.72
C THR A 275 13.60 8.34 -6.36
N ASP A 276 13.28 7.18 -6.92
CA ASP A 276 12.02 6.95 -7.64
C ASP A 276 11.01 6.19 -6.77
N HIS A 277 9.75 6.62 -6.77
CA HIS A 277 8.62 5.86 -6.22
C HIS A 277 7.52 5.64 -7.27
N LEU A 278 6.67 4.64 -7.03
CA LEU A 278 5.43 4.47 -7.78
C LEU A 278 4.37 5.40 -7.21
N ALA A 279 3.90 6.35 -8.02
CA ALA A 279 2.73 7.17 -7.74
C ALA A 279 1.52 6.66 -8.56
N PRO A 280 0.29 6.69 -8.01
CA PRO A 280 -0.91 6.31 -8.76
C PRO A 280 -1.27 7.37 -9.80
N THR A 281 -1.55 6.95 -11.04
CA THR A 281 -1.92 7.88 -12.11
C THR A 281 -3.36 8.38 -11.99
N LYS A 282 -3.72 9.43 -12.73
CA LYS A 282 -5.11 9.91 -12.87
C LYS A 282 -6.10 8.82 -13.33
N MET A 283 -5.61 7.79 -14.02
CA MET A 283 -6.40 6.62 -14.41
C MET A 283 -6.75 5.76 -13.18
N ARG A 284 -5.77 5.50 -12.30
CA ARG A 284 -5.96 4.74 -11.04
C ARG A 284 -6.90 5.45 -10.05
N LEU A 285 -6.84 6.79 -10.00
CA LEU A 285 -7.73 7.62 -9.18
C LEU A 285 -9.16 7.75 -9.74
N SER A 286 -9.41 7.36 -10.99
CA SER A 286 -10.75 7.44 -11.58
C SER A 286 -11.66 6.33 -11.03
N GLN A 287 -12.69 6.71 -10.28
CA GLN A 287 -13.63 5.76 -9.68
C GLN A 287 -14.37 4.90 -10.72
N ALA A 288 -14.57 5.41 -11.94
CA ALA A 288 -15.15 4.65 -13.06
C ALA A 288 -14.17 3.56 -13.58
N TYR A 289 -12.87 3.88 -13.67
CA TYR A 289 -11.84 2.89 -13.99
C TYR A 289 -11.73 1.84 -12.89
N HIS A 290 -11.69 2.29 -11.63
CA HIS A 290 -11.57 1.42 -10.46
C HIS A 290 -12.70 0.39 -10.39
N PHE A 291 -13.95 0.83 -10.50
CA PHE A 291 -15.11 -0.05 -10.55
C PHE A 291 -15.04 -1.05 -11.73
N LEU A 292 -14.71 -0.58 -12.93
CA LEU A 292 -14.57 -1.43 -14.11
C LEU A 292 -13.46 -2.48 -13.92
N ARG A 293 -12.32 -2.08 -13.36
CA ARG A 293 -11.19 -2.95 -13.02
C ARG A 293 -11.62 -4.02 -12.03
N THR A 294 -12.26 -3.65 -10.91
CA THR A 294 -12.77 -4.60 -9.91
C THR A 294 -13.72 -5.63 -10.55
N VAL A 295 -14.68 -5.20 -11.38
CA VAL A 295 -15.59 -6.11 -12.10
C VAL A 295 -14.84 -7.06 -13.05
N ILE A 296 -13.92 -6.53 -13.87
CA ILE A 296 -13.16 -7.35 -14.83
C ILE A 296 -12.24 -8.34 -14.09
N MET A 297 -11.55 -7.92 -13.02
CA MET A 297 -10.65 -8.76 -12.25
C MET A 297 -11.42 -9.85 -11.50
N MET A 298 -12.57 -9.53 -10.90
CA MET A 298 -13.45 -10.53 -10.29
C MET A 298 -13.97 -11.54 -11.32
N ALA A 299 -14.40 -11.10 -12.50
CA ALA A 299 -14.88 -11.98 -13.55
C ALA A 299 -13.76 -12.88 -14.15
N THR A 300 -12.57 -12.34 -14.37
CA THR A 300 -11.50 -13.00 -15.13
C THR A 300 -10.44 -13.71 -14.29
N GLN A 301 -10.23 -13.30 -13.03
CA GLN A 301 -9.16 -13.84 -12.17
C GLN A 301 -9.67 -14.66 -10.98
N THR A 302 -10.87 -14.38 -10.46
CA THR A 302 -11.40 -15.04 -9.26
C THR A 302 -12.68 -15.85 -9.53
N ILE A 303 -13.84 -15.20 -9.65
CA ILE A 303 -15.16 -15.85 -9.74
C ILE A 303 -15.25 -16.75 -10.98
N GLY A 304 -14.93 -16.22 -12.16
CA GLY A 304 -14.97 -16.98 -13.41
C GLY A 304 -14.08 -18.23 -13.37
N PRO A 305 -12.76 -18.09 -13.10
CA PRO A 305 -11.87 -19.23 -12.97
C PRO A 305 -12.27 -20.24 -11.90
N VAL A 306 -12.66 -19.79 -10.69
CA VAL A 306 -13.13 -20.70 -9.61
C VAL A 306 -14.35 -21.50 -10.08
N PHE A 307 -15.34 -20.82 -10.67
CA PHE A 307 -16.55 -21.47 -11.21
C PHE A 307 -16.21 -22.46 -12.33
N THR A 308 -15.41 -22.04 -13.31
CA THR A 308 -15.02 -22.89 -14.45
C THR A 308 -14.21 -24.10 -14.01
N ILE A 309 -13.23 -23.95 -13.11
CA ILE A 309 -12.44 -25.07 -12.56
C ILE A 309 -13.37 -26.03 -11.79
N SER A 310 -14.27 -25.51 -10.95
CA SER A 310 -15.20 -26.34 -10.16
C SER A 310 -16.15 -27.15 -11.06
N VAL A 311 -16.71 -26.51 -12.10
CA VAL A 311 -17.59 -27.17 -13.07
C VAL A 311 -16.83 -28.21 -13.90
N ILE A 312 -15.63 -27.89 -14.42
CA ILE A 312 -14.82 -28.85 -15.19
C ILE A 312 -14.39 -30.02 -14.32
N THR A 313 -13.96 -29.79 -13.07
CA THR A 313 -13.61 -30.87 -12.14
C THR A 313 -14.81 -31.76 -11.85
N CYS A 314 -15.99 -31.20 -11.57
CA CYS A 314 -17.23 -31.97 -11.37
C CYS A 314 -17.61 -32.82 -12.60
N LEU A 315 -17.57 -32.22 -13.80
CA LEU A 315 -17.83 -32.94 -15.06
C LEU A 315 -16.79 -34.03 -15.36
N THR A 316 -15.53 -33.81 -14.98
CA THR A 316 -14.44 -34.77 -15.16
C THR A 316 -14.59 -35.95 -14.21
N GLU A 317 -14.90 -35.69 -12.94
CA GLU A 317 -15.23 -36.70 -11.93
C GLU A 317 -16.45 -37.55 -12.36
N TYR A 318 -17.51 -36.91 -12.88
CA TYR A 318 -18.69 -37.62 -13.39
C TYR A 318 -18.36 -38.52 -14.60
N LYS A 319 -17.57 -38.02 -15.56
CA LYS A 319 -17.12 -38.81 -16.72
C LYS A 319 -16.15 -39.94 -16.35
N LEU A 320 -15.30 -39.72 -15.35
CA LEU A 320 -14.43 -40.77 -14.80
C LEU A 320 -15.27 -41.86 -14.14
N TYR A 321 -16.15 -41.50 -13.20
CA TYR A 321 -17.04 -42.42 -12.49
C TYR A 321 -17.85 -43.30 -13.45
N THR A 322 -18.49 -42.70 -14.46
CA THR A 322 -19.28 -43.44 -15.45
C THR A 322 -18.41 -44.35 -16.33
N SER A 323 -17.23 -43.90 -16.76
CA SER A 323 -16.27 -44.74 -17.51
C SER A 323 -15.76 -45.91 -16.68
N LEU A 324 -15.52 -45.70 -15.38
CA LEU A 324 -15.08 -46.72 -14.44
C LEU A 324 -16.17 -47.75 -14.14
N GLN A 325 -17.42 -47.32 -13.98
CA GLN A 325 -18.54 -48.25 -13.80
C GLN A 325 -18.73 -49.17 -15.01
N ALA A 326 -18.53 -48.64 -16.23
CA ALA A 326 -18.50 -49.46 -17.45
C ALA A 326 -17.30 -50.42 -17.49
N ARG A 327 -16.11 -49.97 -17.07
CA ARG A 327 -14.89 -50.80 -17.02
C ARG A 327 -14.93 -51.90 -15.95
N ARG A 328 -15.54 -51.66 -14.78
CA ARG A 328 -15.74 -52.69 -13.73
C ARG A 328 -16.57 -53.85 -14.29
N ARG A 329 -17.73 -53.55 -14.89
CA ARG A 329 -18.60 -54.55 -15.54
C ARG A 329 -17.87 -55.37 -16.63
N LEU A 330 -16.99 -54.73 -17.40
CA LEU A 330 -16.18 -55.42 -18.44
C LEU A 330 -15.02 -56.24 -17.86
N MET A 331 -14.44 -55.87 -16.72
CA MET A 331 -13.33 -56.61 -16.12
C MET A 331 -13.80 -57.77 -15.23
N GLU A 332 -14.96 -57.63 -14.59
CA GLU A 332 -15.67 -58.74 -13.94
C GLU A 332 -16.00 -59.87 -14.93
N SER A 333 -16.34 -59.55 -16.18
CA SER A 333 -16.57 -60.56 -17.23
C SER A 333 -15.29 -61.15 -17.85
N GLN A 334 -14.11 -60.60 -17.56
CA GLN A 334 -12.82 -61.04 -18.13
C GLN A 334 -11.83 -61.65 -17.13
N ASN A 335 -12.19 -61.79 -15.85
CA ASN A 335 -11.41 -62.51 -14.83
C ASN A 335 -9.92 -62.07 -14.71
N ARG A 336 -9.63 -60.78 -14.92
CA ARG A 336 -8.27 -60.23 -14.87
C ARG A 336 -7.72 -60.15 -13.42
N GLN A 337 -6.40 -60.21 -13.28
CA GLN A 337 -5.70 -60.18 -11.98
C GLN A 337 -6.12 -58.99 -11.09
N LYS A 338 -6.46 -59.30 -9.83
CA LYS A 338 -6.82 -58.33 -8.78
C LYS A 338 -5.79 -57.19 -8.60
N SER A 339 -4.51 -57.45 -8.85
CA SER A 339 -3.41 -56.48 -8.77
C SER A 339 -3.58 -55.29 -9.72
N VAL A 340 -4.11 -55.51 -10.92
CA VAL A 340 -4.32 -54.45 -11.93
C VAL A 340 -5.49 -53.55 -11.54
N ILE A 341 -6.55 -54.14 -10.99
CA ILE A 341 -7.75 -53.42 -10.53
C ILE A 341 -7.37 -52.46 -9.38
N LEU A 342 -6.61 -52.95 -8.39
CA LEU A 342 -6.16 -52.16 -7.25
C LEU A 342 -5.23 -51.01 -7.67
N LEU A 343 -4.37 -51.22 -8.68
CA LEU A 343 -3.50 -50.17 -9.22
C LEU A 343 -4.31 -49.03 -9.87
N ASP A 344 -5.39 -49.33 -10.60
CA ASP A 344 -6.21 -48.30 -11.25
C ASP A 344 -7.12 -47.55 -10.26
N GLU A 345 -7.70 -48.24 -9.27
CA GLU A 345 -8.47 -47.60 -8.17
C GLU A 345 -7.58 -46.68 -7.29
N LEU A 346 -6.31 -47.04 -7.13
CA LEU A 346 -5.33 -46.21 -6.42
C LEU A 346 -4.88 -44.99 -7.26
N LYS A 347 -4.71 -45.13 -8.58
CA LYS A 347 -4.48 -43.98 -9.48
C LYS A 347 -5.67 -43.01 -9.48
N GLU A 348 -6.90 -43.54 -9.48
CA GLU A 348 -8.13 -42.74 -9.39
C GLU A 348 -8.17 -41.93 -8.09
N THR A 349 -7.94 -42.58 -6.94
CA THR A 349 -7.89 -41.93 -5.62
C THR A 349 -6.85 -40.80 -5.59
N VAL A 350 -5.67 -41.03 -6.17
CA VAL A 350 -4.62 -39.99 -6.30
C VAL A 350 -5.06 -38.87 -7.25
N SER A 351 -5.69 -39.18 -8.39
CA SER A 351 -6.17 -38.18 -9.35
C SER A 351 -7.24 -37.27 -8.74
N ARG A 352 -8.23 -37.86 -8.04
CA ARG A 352 -9.27 -37.12 -7.30
C ARG A 352 -8.67 -36.25 -6.20
N ALA A 353 -7.74 -36.79 -5.41
CA ALA A 353 -7.06 -36.03 -4.36
C ALA A 353 -6.27 -34.83 -4.93
N VAL A 354 -5.58 -35.00 -6.06
CA VAL A 354 -4.89 -33.91 -6.76
C VAL A 354 -5.87 -32.88 -7.31
N ALA A 355 -7.01 -33.29 -7.88
CA ALA A 355 -8.03 -32.37 -8.38
C ALA A 355 -8.67 -31.53 -7.26
N ILE A 356 -9.03 -32.16 -6.13
CA ILE A 356 -9.55 -31.47 -4.94
C ILE A 356 -8.49 -30.53 -4.36
N PHE A 357 -7.23 -30.98 -4.26
CA PHE A 357 -6.12 -30.15 -3.80
C PHE A 357 -5.95 -28.89 -4.66
N ILE A 358 -5.98 -29.02 -5.99
CA ILE A 358 -5.91 -27.89 -6.92
C ILE A 358 -7.09 -26.93 -6.71
N ALA A 359 -8.33 -27.45 -6.61
CA ALA A 359 -9.52 -26.61 -6.44
C ALA A 359 -9.52 -25.83 -5.12
N VAL A 360 -9.27 -26.51 -3.98
CA VAL A 360 -9.18 -25.88 -2.65
C VAL A 360 -8.06 -24.83 -2.60
N LYS A 361 -6.90 -25.18 -3.15
CA LYS A 361 -5.75 -24.29 -3.20
C LYS A 361 -5.98 -23.06 -4.09
N PHE A 362 -6.66 -23.23 -5.23
CA PHE A 362 -7.04 -22.12 -6.09
C PHE A 362 -8.05 -21.20 -5.39
N LEU A 363 -9.03 -21.76 -4.68
CA LEU A 363 -9.99 -21.00 -3.88
C LEU A 363 -9.29 -20.17 -2.79
N LEU A 364 -8.40 -20.78 -2.00
CA LEU A 364 -7.71 -20.09 -0.90
C LEU A 364 -6.69 -19.05 -1.38
N LEU A 365 -5.83 -19.41 -2.34
CA LEU A 365 -4.70 -18.57 -2.78
C LEU A 365 -5.05 -17.58 -3.90
N ARG A 366 -6.28 -17.59 -4.43
CA ARG A 366 -6.71 -16.69 -5.52
C ARG A 366 -7.97 -15.87 -5.21
N SER A 367 -8.66 -16.09 -4.09
CA SER A 367 -9.83 -15.29 -3.70
C SER A 367 -9.46 -13.96 -3.03
N LEU A 368 -8.38 -13.92 -2.25
CA LEU A 368 -7.95 -12.73 -1.49
C LEU A 368 -7.78 -11.44 -2.32
N PRO A 369 -7.21 -11.44 -3.55
CA PRO A 369 -7.11 -10.22 -4.35
C PRO A 369 -8.46 -9.53 -4.60
N ALA A 370 -9.51 -10.30 -4.88
CA ALA A 370 -10.85 -9.75 -5.10
C ALA A 370 -11.49 -9.18 -3.83
N PHE A 371 -11.10 -9.67 -2.64
CA PHE A 371 -11.50 -9.05 -1.39
C PHE A 371 -10.84 -7.67 -1.22
N PHE A 372 -9.55 -7.53 -1.56
CA PHE A 372 -8.88 -6.23 -1.49
C PHE A 372 -9.38 -5.25 -2.55
N ASP A 373 -9.58 -5.67 -3.81
CA ASP A 373 -10.16 -4.83 -4.85
C ASP A 373 -11.56 -4.31 -4.44
N LEU A 374 -12.40 -5.17 -3.84
CA LEU A 374 -13.72 -4.80 -3.33
C LEU A 374 -13.62 -3.85 -2.11
N TYR A 375 -12.73 -4.15 -1.15
CA TYR A 375 -12.53 -3.32 0.04
C TYR A 375 -12.05 -1.91 -0.35
N GLU A 376 -11.11 -1.81 -1.29
CA GLU A 376 -10.63 -0.54 -1.84
C GLU A 376 -11.73 0.23 -2.58
N THR A 377 -12.61 -0.48 -3.31
CA THR A 377 -13.79 0.13 -3.97
C THR A 377 -14.77 0.74 -2.96
N LEU A 378 -14.86 0.17 -1.74
CA LEU A 378 -15.82 0.57 -0.70
C LEU A 378 -15.28 1.63 0.27
N HIS A 379 -14.00 1.58 0.61
CA HIS A 379 -13.39 2.42 1.65
C HIS A 379 -12.31 3.37 1.14
N GLY A 380 -11.91 3.26 -0.13
CA GLY A 380 -10.80 4.00 -0.70
C GLY A 380 -9.44 3.40 -0.34
N ILE A 381 -8.39 3.77 -1.09
CA ILE A 381 -7.04 3.26 -0.84
C ILE A 381 -6.40 3.89 0.42
N GLU A 382 -6.86 5.06 0.84
CA GLU A 382 -6.39 5.77 2.04
C GLU A 382 -6.76 5.06 3.35
N SER A 383 -7.77 4.17 3.35
CA SER A 383 -8.12 3.39 4.55
C SER A 383 -7.20 2.18 4.79
N PHE A 384 -6.22 1.93 3.91
CA PHE A 384 -5.28 0.82 4.05
C PHE A 384 -4.18 1.14 5.06
N GLY A 385 -4.50 0.95 6.35
CA GLY A 385 -3.48 0.91 7.40
C GLY A 385 -2.47 -0.25 7.23
N THR A 386 -1.39 -0.22 7.99
CA THR A 386 -0.23 -1.14 7.90
C THR A 386 -0.62 -2.62 7.84
N GLY A 387 -1.61 -3.04 8.65
CA GLY A 387 -2.11 -4.42 8.66
C GLY A 387 -2.74 -4.86 7.33
N MET A 388 -3.52 -4.00 6.67
CA MET A 388 -4.11 -4.31 5.37
C MET A 388 -3.05 -4.36 4.26
N SER A 389 -2.07 -3.45 4.29
CA SER A 389 -0.92 -3.48 3.36
C SER A 389 -0.17 -4.82 3.41
N ILE A 390 0.01 -5.40 4.60
CA ILE A 390 0.68 -6.70 4.77
C ILE A 390 -0.19 -7.85 4.24
N LEU A 391 -1.50 -7.82 4.48
CA LEU A 391 -2.41 -8.85 3.99
C LEU A 391 -2.48 -8.87 2.44
N VAL A 392 -2.35 -7.71 1.78
CA VAL A 392 -2.18 -7.61 0.32
C VAL A 392 -0.91 -8.33 -0.13
N ARG A 393 0.25 -8.09 0.51
CA ARG A 393 1.52 -8.78 0.17
C ARG A 393 1.44 -10.30 0.34
N VAL A 394 0.83 -10.77 1.43
CA VAL A 394 0.60 -12.20 1.68
C VAL A 394 -0.30 -12.81 0.60
N SER A 395 -1.32 -12.06 0.14
CA SER A 395 -2.16 -12.45 -0.98
C SER A 395 -1.38 -12.53 -2.29
N ASP A 396 -0.64 -11.49 -2.67
CA ASP A 396 0.17 -11.45 -3.90
C ASP A 396 1.20 -12.59 -3.94
N PHE A 397 1.90 -12.84 -2.84
CA PHE A 397 2.76 -14.01 -2.69
C PHE A 397 1.97 -15.32 -2.86
N GLY A 398 0.79 -15.43 -2.25
CA GLY A 398 -0.12 -16.57 -2.40
C GLY A 398 -0.51 -16.84 -3.86
N VAL A 399 -0.78 -15.79 -4.65
CA VAL A 399 -1.06 -15.86 -6.09
C VAL A 399 0.11 -16.48 -6.84
N VAL A 400 1.33 -15.97 -6.64
CA VAL A 400 2.53 -16.46 -7.35
C VAL A 400 2.85 -17.90 -6.92
N LEU A 401 2.77 -18.20 -5.62
CA LEU A 401 2.93 -19.54 -5.05
C LEU A 401 1.92 -20.53 -5.63
N ASN A 402 0.66 -20.13 -5.81
CA ASN A 402 -0.38 -20.94 -6.44
C ASN A 402 0.05 -21.37 -7.85
N SER A 403 0.50 -20.41 -8.66
CA SER A 403 0.97 -20.64 -10.04
C SER A 403 2.18 -21.58 -10.10
N ALA A 404 3.20 -21.34 -9.28
CA ALA A 404 4.39 -22.17 -9.15
C ALA A 404 4.09 -23.65 -8.86
N THR A 405 3.20 -23.89 -7.90
CA THR A 405 2.93 -25.24 -7.38
C THR A 405 1.92 -26.03 -8.21
N ASN A 406 1.08 -25.38 -9.02
CA ASN A 406 0.16 -26.07 -9.94
C ASN A 406 0.89 -26.98 -10.93
N SER A 407 2.05 -26.54 -11.41
CA SER A 407 2.85 -27.30 -12.37
C SER A 407 3.69 -28.41 -11.72
N LEU A 408 4.16 -28.18 -10.49
CA LEU A 408 4.82 -29.21 -9.68
C LEU A 408 3.88 -30.38 -9.35
N ALA A 409 2.62 -30.07 -8.99
CA ALA A 409 1.60 -31.07 -8.68
C ALA A 409 1.29 -32.00 -9.86
N TYR A 410 1.28 -31.47 -11.09
CA TYR A 410 0.94 -32.23 -12.30
C TYR A 410 2.14 -32.92 -12.98
N PHE A 411 3.30 -32.24 -13.05
CA PHE A 411 4.41 -32.67 -13.91
C PHE A 411 5.67 -33.08 -13.14
N GLY A 412 5.92 -32.53 -11.96
CA GLY A 412 7.23 -32.63 -11.30
C GLY A 412 7.64 -34.04 -10.83
N ARG A 413 6.67 -34.90 -10.48
CA ARG A 413 6.95 -36.23 -9.89
C ARG A 413 6.01 -37.36 -10.31
N ARG A 414 5.32 -37.26 -11.46
CA ARG A 414 4.41 -38.34 -11.92
C ARG A 414 5.09 -39.72 -11.96
N GLN A 415 6.26 -39.83 -12.59
CA GLN A 415 7.03 -41.08 -12.66
C GLN A 415 7.42 -41.61 -11.27
N TRP A 416 7.78 -40.71 -10.34
CA TRP A 416 8.19 -41.06 -8.97
C TRP A 416 6.99 -41.52 -8.12
N LEU A 417 5.84 -40.87 -8.27
CA LEU A 417 4.58 -41.29 -7.67
C LEU A 417 4.17 -42.67 -8.19
N GLU A 418 4.15 -42.87 -9.52
CA GLU A 418 3.82 -44.15 -10.15
C GLU A 418 4.77 -45.28 -9.68
N ASN A 419 6.07 -45.02 -9.55
CA ASN A 419 7.04 -46.00 -9.02
C ASN A 419 6.82 -46.31 -7.53
N ARG A 420 6.61 -45.29 -6.68
CA ARG A 420 6.36 -45.48 -5.24
C ARG A 420 5.01 -46.16 -4.96
N LEU A 421 4.02 -45.96 -5.85
CA LEU A 421 2.74 -46.66 -5.83
C LEU A 421 2.92 -48.14 -6.19
N LYS A 422 3.69 -48.47 -7.25
CA LYS A 422 4.05 -49.85 -7.59
C LYS A 422 4.74 -50.56 -6.43
N GLU A 423 5.73 -49.93 -5.79
CA GLU A 423 6.43 -50.49 -4.62
C GLU A 423 5.49 -50.80 -3.45
N ARG A 424 4.55 -49.90 -3.13
CA ARG A 424 3.56 -50.13 -2.06
C ARG A 424 2.62 -51.29 -2.37
N ILE A 425 2.19 -51.44 -3.62
CA ILE A 425 1.32 -52.56 -4.05
C ILE A 425 2.08 -53.88 -3.99
N LEU A 426 3.34 -53.91 -4.47
CA LEU A 426 4.24 -55.06 -4.33
C LEU A 426 4.41 -55.48 -2.86
N LYS A 427 4.72 -54.54 -1.96
CA LYS A 427 4.82 -54.82 -0.52
C LYS A 427 3.52 -55.33 0.10
N LYS A 428 2.35 -54.86 -0.36
CA LYS A 428 1.05 -55.34 0.14
C LYS A 428 0.71 -56.74 -0.39
N HIS A 429 1.06 -57.07 -1.64
CA HIS A 429 0.92 -58.43 -2.17
C HIS A 429 1.85 -59.41 -1.45
N VAL A 430 3.14 -59.08 -1.29
CA VAL A 430 4.12 -59.93 -0.58
C VAL A 430 3.65 -60.24 0.84
N ARG A 431 3.07 -59.26 1.54
CA ARG A 431 2.51 -59.46 2.89
C ARG A 431 1.27 -60.35 2.87
N SER A 432 0.32 -60.10 1.97
CA SER A 432 -0.87 -60.95 1.79
C SER A 432 -0.52 -62.40 1.46
N SER A 433 0.53 -62.64 0.67
CA SER A 433 1.02 -63.99 0.37
C SER A 433 1.89 -64.59 1.47
N ALA A 434 2.36 -63.80 2.43
CA ALA A 434 3.00 -64.32 3.64
C ALA A 434 1.91 -64.79 4.62
N ASP A 435 0.91 -63.94 4.87
CA ASP A 435 -0.25 -64.25 5.70
C ASP A 435 -1.00 -65.51 5.16
N GLU A 436 -1.28 -65.60 3.86
CA GLU A 436 -1.89 -66.80 3.24
C GLU A 436 -1.03 -68.07 3.36
N ASN A 437 0.31 -67.95 3.41
CA ASN A 437 1.19 -69.12 3.60
C ASN A 437 1.35 -69.51 5.07
N GLU A 438 1.22 -68.57 6.02
CA GLU A 438 1.15 -68.89 7.46
C GLU A 438 -0.18 -69.60 7.78
N ASP A 439 -1.31 -69.15 7.24
CA ASP A 439 -2.62 -69.81 7.41
C ASP A 439 -2.64 -71.23 6.80
N VAL A 440 -1.95 -71.48 5.68
CA VAL A 440 -1.85 -72.81 5.06
C VAL A 440 -0.83 -73.72 5.77
N ALA A 441 0.17 -73.17 6.47
CA ALA A 441 1.08 -73.94 7.32
C ALA A 441 0.54 -74.22 8.74
N ALA A 442 -0.61 -73.62 9.10
CA ALA A 442 -1.30 -73.83 10.37
C ALA A 442 -2.43 -74.88 10.31
N ILE A 443 -2.60 -75.56 9.16
CA ILE A 443 -3.58 -76.65 8.90
C ILE A 443 -2.82 -77.96 8.66
#